data_AF-R7BC21-F1
#
_entry.id   AF-R7BC21-F1
#
_cell.length_a   1.000
_cell.length_b   1.000
_cell.length_c   1.000
_cell.angle_alpha   90.00
_cell.angle_beta   90.00
_cell.angle_gamma   90.00
#
_symmetry.space_group_name_H-M   'P 1'
#
loop_
_entity.id
_entity.type
_entity.pdbx_description
1 polymer ?
#
loop_
_entity_poly.entity_id
_entity_poly.type
_entity_poly.pdbx_seq_one_letter_code
_entity_poly.pdbx_strand_id
1 'polypeptide(L)'
;MEFRLGNSRWVHQRGETVSIVCPECKNKVNFGVFSNFERRLAVKATLLDCKNVYFLVCPECASVFTVEEARGKAFQKGEKLSIGNFDLKPLKEFKSEV
;
A
#
# COMPACT_ATOMS: atom_id res chain seq x y z
N MET A 1 5.42 -18.47 -1.65
CA MET A 1 5.46 -17.23 -2.46
C MET A 1 5.74 -16.08 -1.51
N GLU A 2 6.76 -15.26 -1.77
CA GLU A 2 7.02 -14.04 -0.99
C GLU A 2 6.24 -12.88 -1.61
N PHE A 3 5.22 -12.38 -0.91
CA PHE A 3 4.57 -11.12 -1.26
C PHE A 3 5.43 -9.98 -0.70
N ARG A 4 6.22 -9.29 -1.55
CA ARG A 4 7.07 -8.17 -1.07
C ARG A 4 6.32 -6.85 -1.14
N LEU A 5 6.10 -6.21 -0.01
CA LEU A 5 5.47 -4.88 0.09
C LEU A 5 6.47 -3.73 -0.16
N GLY A 6 7.50 -3.97 -0.98
CA GLY A 6 8.69 -3.12 -1.14
C GLY A 6 9.99 -3.82 -0.68
N ASN A 7 11.12 -3.09 -0.75
CA ASN A 7 12.46 -3.65 -0.53
C ASN A 7 13.09 -3.23 0.82
N SER A 8 12.46 -2.32 1.56
CA SER A 8 12.91 -1.92 2.90
C SER A 8 12.28 -2.79 3.99
N ARG A 9 13.01 -3.01 5.10
CA ARG A 9 12.48 -3.69 6.30
C ARG A 9 11.68 -2.75 7.20
N TRP A 10 11.76 -1.45 6.95
CA TRP A 10 11.17 -0.40 7.78
C TRP A 10 9.77 -0.08 7.26
N VAL A 11 8.76 -0.31 8.11
CA VAL A 11 7.37 0.01 7.84
C VAL A 11 6.98 1.23 8.67
N HIS A 12 6.39 2.22 8.02
CA HIS A 12 5.86 3.41 8.70
C HIS A 12 4.33 3.35 8.70
N GLN A 13 3.74 3.42 9.90
CA GLN A 13 2.30 3.60 10.04
C GLN A 13 1.93 5.04 9.63
N ARG A 14 0.92 5.17 8.77
CA ARG A 14 0.44 6.45 8.23
C ARG A 14 -0.90 6.89 8.81
N GLY A 15 -1.60 5.98 9.50
CA GLY A 15 -2.88 6.24 10.15
C GLY A 15 -3.92 5.22 9.74
N GLU A 16 -5.18 5.59 9.92
CA GLU A 16 -6.34 4.75 9.59
C GLU A 16 -7.22 5.44 8.54
N THR A 17 -7.77 4.65 7.61
CA THR A 17 -8.74 5.17 6.65
C THR A 17 -10.07 5.49 7.31
N VAL A 18 -10.93 6.21 6.58
CA VAL A 18 -12.37 6.21 6.87
C VAL A 18 -12.93 4.78 6.76
N SER A 19 -14.09 4.54 7.38
CA SER A 19 -14.73 3.22 7.38
C SER A 19 -15.14 2.82 5.96
N ILE A 20 -14.38 1.90 5.37
CA ILE A 20 -14.55 1.38 4.02
C ILE A 20 -14.86 -0.12 4.07
N VAL A 21 -15.49 -0.65 3.01
CA VAL A 21 -15.88 -2.07 2.99
C VAL A 21 -14.69 -2.90 2.54
N CYS A 22 -14.31 -3.88 3.36
CA CYS A 22 -13.28 -4.83 2.99
C CYS A 22 -13.78 -5.75 1.87
N PRO A 23 -13.07 -5.89 0.74
CA PRO A 23 -13.51 -6.74 -0.35
C PRO A 23 -13.46 -8.25 -0.02
N GLU A 24 -12.64 -8.66 0.97
CA GLU A 24 -12.52 -10.05 1.41
C GLU A 24 -13.63 -10.43 2.42
N CYS A 25 -13.70 -9.75 3.57
CA CYS A 25 -14.67 -10.11 4.62
C CYS A 25 -16.01 -9.36 4.52
N LYS A 26 -16.14 -8.40 3.60
CA LYS A 26 -17.34 -7.55 3.39
C LYS A 26 -17.77 -6.72 4.61
N ASN A 27 -16.97 -6.71 5.67
CA ASN A 27 -17.19 -5.88 6.84
C ASN A 27 -16.75 -4.44 6.56
N LYS A 28 -17.45 -3.48 7.17
CA LYS A 28 -17.09 -2.06 7.12
C LYS A 28 -16.07 -1.80 8.22
N VAL A 29 -14.85 -1.48 7.84
CA VAL A 29 -13.70 -1.39 8.76
C VAL A 29 -12.85 -0.17 8.46
N ASN A 30 -12.09 0.26 9.45
CA ASN A 30 -11.06 1.28 9.29
C ASN A 30 -9.75 0.56 9.01
N PHE A 31 -9.22 0.72 7.80
CA PHE A 31 -7.98 0.05 7.42
C PHE A 31 -6.78 0.76 8.03
N GLY A 32 -5.87 0.00 8.62
CA GLY A 32 -4.55 0.51 8.98
C GLY A 32 -3.72 0.75 7.73
N VAL A 33 -3.29 1.98 7.51
CA VAL A 33 -2.46 2.39 6.36
C VAL A 33 -1.00 2.38 6.77
N PHE A 34 -0.20 1.68 5.99
CA PHE A 34 1.24 1.55 6.18
C PHE A 34 1.96 1.89 4.88
N SER A 35 3.22 2.30 5.01
CA SER A 35 4.07 2.55 3.85
C SER A 35 5.47 1.99 4.05
N ASN A 36 6.07 1.55 2.95
CA ASN A 36 7.45 1.12 2.89
C ASN A 36 8.12 1.69 1.63
N PHE A 37 9.45 1.68 1.60
CA PHE A 37 10.22 2.18 0.48
C PHE A 37 10.63 1.06 -0.47
N GLU A 38 10.46 1.32 -1.76
CA GLU A 38 10.93 0.46 -2.83
C GLU A 38 11.98 1.19 -3.66
N ARG A 39 13.16 0.57 -3.78
CA ARG A 39 14.25 1.02 -4.63
C ARG A 39 14.52 -0.04 -5.66
N ARG A 40 14.50 0.35 -6.93
CA ARG A 40 14.87 -0.53 -8.06
C ARG A 40 15.86 0.21 -8.96
N LEU A 41 16.79 -0.55 -9.53
CA LEU A 41 17.65 -0.07 -10.60
C LEU A 41 16.79 0.09 -11.86
N ALA A 42 16.71 1.30 -12.40
CA ALA A 42 15.95 1.57 -13.61
C ALA A 42 16.90 1.87 -14.77
N VAL A 43 16.55 1.37 -15.95
CA VAL A 43 17.37 1.49 -17.17
C VAL A 43 17.27 2.89 -17.82
N LYS A 44 16.36 3.77 -17.35
CA LYS A 44 16.13 5.10 -17.95
C LYS A 44 16.44 6.27 -17.00
N ALA A 45 17.06 7.32 -17.57
CA ALA A 45 17.34 8.72 -17.15
C ALA A 45 17.78 9.01 -15.69
N THR A 46 17.22 8.34 -14.69
CA THR A 46 17.65 8.35 -13.29
C THR A 46 18.00 6.93 -12.87
N LEU A 47 19.28 6.68 -12.57
CA LEU A 47 19.83 5.35 -12.23
C LEU A 47 19.09 4.61 -11.10
N LEU A 48 18.35 5.34 -10.25
CA LEU A 48 17.48 4.79 -9.21
C LEU A 48 16.03 5.22 -9.42
N ASP A 49 15.13 4.24 -9.48
CA ASP A 49 13.69 4.44 -9.33
C ASP A 49 13.31 4.17 -7.87
N CYS A 50 12.81 5.21 -7.22
CA CYS A 50 12.50 5.25 -5.80
C CYS A 50 11.00 5.52 -5.64
N LYS A 51 10.26 4.52 -5.15
CA LYS A 51 8.80 4.58 -4.99
C LYS A 51 8.40 4.27 -3.56
N ASN A 52 7.38 4.99 -3.09
CA ASN A 52 6.71 4.61 -1.85
C ASN A 52 5.61 3.60 -2.16
N VAL A 53 5.68 2.44 -1.50
CA VAL A 53 4.63 1.43 -1.55
C VAL A 53 3.72 1.66 -0.36
N TYR A 54 2.43 1.81 -0.62
CA TYR A 54 1.41 1.91 0.42
C TYR A 54 0.59 0.63 0.46
N PHE A 55 0.29 0.18 1.67
CA PHE A 55 -0.52 -1.00 1.90
C PHE A 55 -1.48 -0.80 3.05
N LEU A 56 -2.62 -1.47 2.94
CA LEU A 56 -3.73 -1.37 3.87
C LEU A 56 -4.00 -2.73 4.45
N VAL A 57 -4.12 -2.78 5.77
CA VAL A 57 -4.39 -4.04 6.50
C VAL A 57 -5.79 -3.97 7.11
N CYS A 58 -6.60 -4.97 6.80
CA CYS A 58 -7.91 -5.14 7.43
C CYS A 58 -7.73 -5.63 8.88
N PRO A 59 -8.32 -4.97 9.89
CA PRO A 59 -8.21 -5.43 11.28
C PRO A 59 -9.02 -6.71 11.56
N GLU A 60 -10.06 -6.99 10.78
CA GLU A 60 -10.96 -8.13 11.01
C GLU A 60 -10.44 -9.45 10.42
N CYS A 61 -9.98 -9.43 9.17
CA CYS A 61 -9.54 -10.65 8.48
C CYS A 61 -8.05 -10.67 8.14
N ALA A 62 -7.28 -9.66 8.60
CA ALA A 62 -5.85 -9.51 8.32
C ALA A 62 -5.47 -9.48 6.82
N SER A 63 -6.44 -9.31 5.92
CA SER A 63 -6.20 -9.20 4.49
C SER A 63 -5.42 -7.92 4.19
N VAL A 64 -4.42 -8.03 3.32
CA VAL A 64 -3.56 -6.91 2.95
C VAL A 64 -3.84 -6.50 1.51
N PHE A 65 -4.05 -5.20 1.31
CA PHE A 65 -4.29 -4.59 0.01
C PHE A 65 -3.21 -3.56 -0.29
N THR A 66 -3.06 -3.22 -1.56
CA THR A 66 -2.21 -2.14 -2.03
C THR A 66 -3.04 -1.05 -2.70
N VAL A 67 -2.51 0.16 -2.75
CA VAL A 67 -3.10 1.31 -3.44
C VAL A 67 -2.07 1.99 -4.32
N GLU A 68 -2.53 2.80 -5.26
CA GLU A 68 -1.63 3.62 -6.07
C GLU A 68 -0.86 4.63 -5.21
N GLU A 69 0.41 4.83 -5.54
CA GLU A 69 1.30 5.74 -4.81
C GLU A 69 0.72 7.16 -4.71
N ALA A 70 0.04 7.64 -5.76
CA ALA A 70 -0.61 8.95 -5.76
C ALA A 70 -1.67 9.08 -4.66
N ARG A 71 -2.48 8.02 -4.44
CA ARG A 71 -3.50 7.98 -3.38
C ARG A 71 -2.86 7.90 -2.00
N GLY A 72 -1.84 7.05 -1.85
CA GLY A 72 -1.09 6.97 -0.59
C GLY A 72 -0.41 8.28 -0.20
N LYS A 73 0.14 9.01 -1.16
CA LYS A 73 0.70 10.36 -0.96
C LYS A 73 -0.37 11.38 -0.57
N ALA A 74 -1.55 11.35 -1.21
CA ALA A 74 -2.67 12.21 -0.85
C ALA A 74 -3.16 11.94 0.59
N PHE A 75 -3.27 10.66 0.96
CA PHE A 75 -3.61 10.24 2.33
C PHE A 75 -2.60 10.79 3.35
N GLN A 76 -1.30 10.67 3.05
CA GLN A 76 -0.24 11.19 3.91
C GLN A 76 -0.27 12.71 4.07
N LYS A 77 -0.76 13.45 3.06
CA LYS A 77 -0.97 14.91 3.14
C LYS A 77 -2.18 15.32 3.99
N GLY A 78 -2.96 14.36 4.48
CA GLY A 78 -4.12 14.59 5.33
C GLY A 78 -5.47 14.34 4.65
N GLU A 79 -5.48 13.99 3.36
CA GLU A 79 -6.71 13.70 2.62
C GLU A 79 -7.22 12.29 2.94
N LYS A 80 -7.89 12.11 4.08
CA LYS A 80 -8.38 10.80 4.55
C LYS A 80 -9.36 10.11 3.60
N LEU A 81 -10.04 10.87 2.73
CA LEU A 81 -10.99 10.37 1.72
C LEU A 81 -10.32 9.98 0.39
N SER A 82 -9.00 10.12 0.29
CA SER A 82 -8.26 9.78 -0.93
C SER A 82 -8.18 8.28 -1.21
N ILE A 83 -8.51 7.42 -0.24
CA ILE A 83 -8.54 5.97 -0.39
C ILE A 83 -9.99 5.48 -0.20
N GLY A 84 -10.61 5.00 -1.27
CA GLY A 84 -11.94 4.41 -1.27
C GLY A 84 -11.95 2.91 -1.59
N ASN A 85 -13.14 2.30 -1.57
CA ASN A 85 -13.32 0.86 -1.80
C ASN A 85 -12.77 0.38 -3.15
N PHE A 86 -12.86 1.21 -4.19
CA PHE A 86 -12.40 0.88 -5.55
C PHE A 86 -10.88 1.03 -5.74
N ASP A 87 -10.21 1.74 -4.83
CA ASP A 87 -8.77 1.93 -4.90
C ASP A 87 -8.00 0.74 -4.32
N LEU A 88 -8.66 -0.11 -3.54
CA LEU A 88 -8.09 -1.32 -2.95
C LEU A 88 -7.78 -2.34 -4.05
N LYS A 89 -6.49 -2.61 -4.25
CA LYS A 89 -6.02 -3.63 -5.17
C LYS A 89 -5.45 -4.81 -4.39
N PRO A 90 -5.64 -6.05 -4.86
CA PRO A 90 -4.97 -7.20 -4.26
C PRO A 90 -3.46 -7.02 -4.40
N LEU A 91 -2.73 -7.56 -3.42
CA LEU A 91 -1.28 -7.55 -3.49
C LEU A 91 -0.80 -8.29 -4.73
N LYS A 92 -0.11 -7.56 -5.61
CA LYS A 92 0.59 -8.19 -6.72
C LYS A 92 1.77 -8.97 -6.16
N GLU A 93 1.99 -10.16 -6.67
CA GLU A 93 3.23 -10.89 -6.43
C GLU A 93 4.40 -10.06 -6.98
N PHE A 94 5.35 -9.75 -6.11
CA PHE A 94 6.57 -9.09 -6.53
C PHE A 94 7.54 -10.16 -7.00
N LYS A 95 7.83 -10.17 -8.30
CA LYS A 95 8.98 -10.91 -8.81
C LYS A 95 10.23 -10.24 -8.24
N SER A 96 10.96 -10.93 -7.36
CA SER A 96 12.31 -10.51 -7.04
C SER A 96 13.15 -10.69 -8.30
N GLU A 97 13.51 -9.59 -8.95
CA GLU A 97 14.67 -9.64 -9.85
C GLU A 97 15.88 -9.79 -8.95
N VAL A 98 16.36 -11.04 -8.89
CA VAL A 98 17.65 -11.43 -8.33
C VAL A 98 18.75 -10.84 -9.20
#